data_AF-A0A0S4QUW2-F1
#
_entry.id   AF-A0A0S4QUW2-F1
#
_cell.length_a   1.000
_cell.length_b   1.000
_cell.length_c   1.000
_cell.angle_alpha   90.00
_cell.angle_beta   90.00
_cell.angle_gamma   90.00
#
_symmetry.space_group_name_H-M   'P 1'
#
loop_
_entity.id
_entity.type
_entity.pdbx_description
1 polymer ?
#
loop_
_entity_poly.entity_id
_entity_poly.type
_entity_poly.pdbx_seq_one_letter_code
_entity_poly.pdbx_strand_id
1 'polypeptide(L)'
;MADIVVDGRRVSTEVRDQPRGFRILVDGHPVAMTLTRTETIVGNIGTSTRQTHAPCRVDWLDGAPWPDDALINVYSDSTVHVGIQQKTGYVYNTAVWHWDHLRLAFDPAYTHVDVTWDDWADVST
;
A
#
# COMPACT_ATOMS: atom_id res chain seq x y z
N MET A 1 -11.98 -0.11 -5.73
CA MET A 1 -11.11 -0.83 -4.77
C MET A 1 -10.31 -1.87 -5.52
N ALA A 2 -8.98 -1.77 -5.50
CA ALA A 2 -8.10 -2.73 -6.20
C ALA A 2 -8.17 -4.13 -5.55
N ASP A 3 -8.34 -5.16 -6.37
CA ASP A 3 -8.32 -6.56 -5.95
C ASP A 3 -6.89 -7.11 -6.10
N ILE A 4 -6.30 -7.61 -5.01
CA ILE A 4 -4.97 -8.23 -5.03
C ILE A 4 -5.15 -9.74 -5.18
N VAL A 5 -4.27 -10.40 -5.93
CA VAL A 5 -4.20 -11.85 -6.08
C VAL A 5 -2.78 -12.30 -5.76
N VAL A 6 -2.60 -13.35 -4.98
CA VAL A 6 -1.28 -13.88 -4.59
C VAL A 6 -1.24 -15.35 -4.96
N ASP A 7 -0.35 -15.78 -5.85
CA ASP A 7 -0.30 -17.15 -6.40
C ASP A 7 -1.66 -17.66 -6.92
N GLY A 8 -2.41 -16.79 -7.59
CA GLY A 8 -3.76 -17.11 -8.08
C GLY A 8 -4.83 -17.19 -6.99
N ARG A 9 -4.50 -16.87 -5.73
CA ARG A 9 -5.42 -16.84 -4.59
C ARG A 9 -5.96 -15.45 -4.37
N ARG A 10 -7.25 -15.35 -4.03
CA ARG A 10 -7.88 -14.05 -3.83
C ARG A 10 -7.40 -13.46 -2.50
N VAL A 11 -6.96 -12.21 -2.56
CA VAL A 11 -6.63 -11.43 -1.37
C VAL A 11 -7.86 -10.65 -0.94
N SER A 12 -8.11 -10.62 0.36
CA SER A 12 -9.11 -9.74 0.97
C SER A 12 -8.50 -9.00 2.15
N THR A 13 -9.18 -7.94 2.59
CA THR A 13 -8.78 -7.18 3.78
C THR A 13 -9.80 -7.39 4.89
N GLU A 14 -9.31 -7.75 6.07
CA GLU A 14 -10.12 -7.70 7.29
C GLU A 14 -9.83 -6.40 8.03
N VAL A 15 -10.87 -5.65 8.38
CA VAL A 15 -10.77 -4.38 9.10
C VAL A 15 -11.15 -4.61 10.56
N ARG A 16 -10.37 -4.02 11.48
CA ARG A 16 -10.73 -3.92 12.90
C ARG A 16 -11.03 -2.47 13.25
N ASP A 17 -12.07 -2.26 14.04
CA ASP A 17 -12.50 -0.91 14.40
C ASP A 17 -11.62 -0.27 15.49
N GLN A 18 -11.05 -1.06 16.41
CA GLN A 18 -10.20 -0.55 17.49
C GLN A 18 -9.05 -1.51 17.87
N PRO A 19 -7.78 -1.04 17.88
CA PRO A 19 -7.31 0.20 17.22
C PRO A 19 -7.49 0.10 15.70
N ARG A 20 -7.94 1.17 15.04
CA ARG A 20 -8.26 1.18 13.60
C ARG A 20 -7.10 0.60 12.79
N GLY A 21 -7.35 -0.51 12.12
CA GLY A 21 -6.36 -1.19 11.32
C GLY A 21 -6.99 -2.20 10.40
N PHE A 22 -6.19 -2.73 9.51
CA PHE A 22 -6.60 -3.79 8.60
C PHE A 22 -5.49 -4.82 8.45
N ARG A 23 -5.84 -6.04 8.07
CA ARG A 23 -4.87 -7.07 7.74
C ARG A 23 -5.19 -7.70 6.40
N ILE A 24 -4.16 -8.25 5.78
CA ILE A 24 -4.28 -8.94 4.50
C ILE A 24 -4.57 -10.41 4.76
N LEU A 25 -5.60 -10.91 4.10
CA LEU A 25 -6.00 -12.31 4.09
C LEU A 25 -5.78 -12.88 2.70
N VAL A 26 -5.19 -14.07 2.61
CA VAL A 26 -5.13 -14.86 1.37
C VAL A 26 -6.05 -16.06 1.55
N ASP A 27 -7.05 -16.21 0.68
CA ASP A 27 -8.13 -17.21 0.83
C ASP A 27 -8.78 -17.22 2.24
N GLY A 28 -8.89 -16.04 2.85
CA GLY A 28 -9.47 -15.87 4.19
C GLY A 28 -8.51 -16.15 5.36
N HIS A 29 -7.26 -16.51 5.09
CA HIS A 29 -6.24 -16.75 6.13
C HIS A 29 -5.29 -15.56 6.28
N PRO A 30 -4.99 -15.10 7.52
CA PRO A 30 -4.02 -14.04 7.75
C PRO A 30 -2.64 -14.43 7.23
N VAL A 31 -2.01 -13.49 6.52
CA VAL A 31 -0.65 -13.68 6.02
C VAL A 31 0.32 -12.78 6.79
N ALA A 32 1.41 -13.39 7.24
CA ALA A 32 2.52 -12.65 7.82
C ALA A 32 3.23 -11.83 6.74
N MET A 33 3.50 -10.57 7.03
CA MET A 33 4.17 -9.67 6.10
C MET A 33 5.29 -8.93 6.81
N THR A 34 6.28 -8.47 6.05
CA THR A 34 7.23 -7.47 6.52
C THR A 34 6.80 -6.10 6.00
N LEU A 35 6.54 -5.16 6.92
CA LEU A 35 6.23 -3.77 6.61
C LEU A 35 7.49 -2.91 6.74
N THR A 36 7.75 -2.09 5.74
CA THR A 36 8.65 -0.93 5.85
C THR A 36 7.84 0.31 5.50
N ARG A 37 7.95 1.38 6.30
CA ARG A 37 7.30 2.66 6.02
C ARG A 37 8.35 3.73 5.75
N THR A 38 8.20 4.42 4.64
CA THR A 38 9.00 5.59 4.30
C THR A 38 8.09 6.77 4.00
N GLU A 39 8.61 7.95 4.20
CA GLU A 39 7.95 9.22 3.92
C GLU A 39 8.81 9.97 2.92
N THR A 40 8.19 10.47 1.85
CA THR A 40 8.84 11.35 0.89
C THR A 40 8.13 12.69 0.84
N ILE A 41 8.89 13.76 1.08
CA ILE A 41 8.41 15.14 0.96
C ILE A 41 9.04 15.72 -0.31
N VAL A 42 8.19 16.19 -1.21
CA VAL A 42 8.59 16.90 -2.43
C VAL A 42 8.15 18.35 -2.30
N GLY A 43 9.12 19.26 -2.25
CA GLY A 43 8.88 20.70 -2.16
C GLY A 43 9.80 21.50 -3.08
N ASN A 44 9.68 22.83 -3.01
CA ASN A 44 10.43 23.73 -3.89
C ASN A 44 11.96 23.62 -3.75
N ILE A 45 12.43 23.34 -2.52
CA ILE A 45 13.85 23.27 -2.19
C ILE A 45 14.48 21.89 -2.43
N GLY A 46 13.67 20.90 -2.85
CA GLY A 46 14.13 19.55 -3.15
C GLY A 46 13.18 18.45 -2.67
N THR A 47 13.64 17.22 -2.87
CA THR A 47 12.98 15.99 -2.43
C THR A 47 13.75 15.39 -1.26
N SER A 48 13.05 15.06 -0.17
CA SER A 48 13.63 14.34 0.97
C SER A 48 12.85 13.07 1.25
N THR A 49 13.54 11.94 1.32
CA THR A 49 12.95 10.65 1.72
C THR A 49 13.56 10.19 3.03
N ARG A 50 12.73 9.77 3.99
CA ARG A 50 13.18 9.17 5.24
C ARG A 50 12.40 7.90 5.56
N GLN A 51 13.05 6.95 6.21
CA GLN A 51 12.37 5.79 6.77
C GLN A 51 11.74 6.18 8.11
N THR A 52 10.42 6.01 8.22
CA THR A 52 9.66 6.29 9.44
C THR A 52 9.42 5.01 10.25
N HIS A 53 9.48 3.84 9.58
CA HIS A 53 9.41 2.54 10.23
C HIS A 53 10.37 1.54 9.59
N ALA A 54 11.25 0.95 10.40
CA ALA A 54 12.16 -0.10 9.94
C ALA A 54 11.43 -1.38 9.56
N PRO A 55 12.01 -2.24 8.70
CA PRO A 55 11.40 -3.51 8.32
C PRO A 55 11.02 -4.33 9.56
N CYS A 56 9.74 -4.59 9.75
CA CYS A 56 9.24 -5.39 10.87
C CYS A 56 8.11 -6.31 10.44
N ARG A 57 7.98 -7.45 11.13
CA ARG A 57 6.86 -8.38 10.89
C ARG A 57 5.59 -7.79 11.46
N VAL A 58 4.54 -7.73 10.65
CA VAL A 58 3.22 -7.23 11.07
C VAL A 58 2.12 -8.19 10.62
N ASP A 59 1.14 -8.37 11.49
CA ASP A 59 -0.12 -9.05 11.17
C ASP A 59 -1.26 -8.05 10.95
N TRP A 60 -1.09 -6.80 11.39
CA TRP A 60 -2.04 -5.71 11.23
C TRP A 60 -1.32 -4.45 10.75
N LEU A 61 -1.92 -3.77 9.79
CA LEU A 61 -1.54 -2.46 9.30
C LEU A 61 -2.44 -1.41 9.95
N ASP A 62 -1.85 -0.30 10.37
CA ASP A 62 -2.62 0.80 10.95
C ASP A 62 -3.41 1.57 9.87
N GLY A 63 -4.64 1.96 10.20
CA GLY A 63 -5.48 2.78 9.33
C GLY A 63 -6.57 2.01 8.58
N ALA A 64 -7.00 2.57 7.46
CA ALA A 64 -7.98 1.95 6.57
C ALA A 64 -7.27 1.26 5.40
N PRO A 65 -7.91 0.27 4.74
CA PRO A 65 -7.49 -0.18 3.43
C PRO A 65 -7.24 1.01 2.49
N TRP A 66 -6.25 0.87 1.62
CA TRP A 66 -5.76 1.95 0.75
C TRP A 66 -6.90 2.58 -0.07
N PRO A 67 -6.88 3.91 -0.25
CA PRO A 67 -7.86 4.59 -1.07
C PRO A 67 -7.69 4.21 -2.55
N ASP A 68 -8.73 4.43 -3.35
CA ASP A 68 -8.75 4.10 -4.78
C ASP A 68 -7.69 4.89 -5.59
N ASP A 69 -7.16 6.00 -5.07
CA ASP A 69 -6.11 6.80 -5.72
C ASP A 69 -4.69 6.42 -5.29
N ALA A 70 -4.52 5.34 -4.50
CA ALA A 70 -3.20 4.88 -4.09
C ALA A 70 -2.39 4.34 -5.28
N LEU A 71 -1.12 4.76 -5.39
CA LEU A 71 -0.19 4.19 -6.37
C LEU A 71 0.32 2.84 -5.88
N ILE A 72 -0.13 1.76 -6.53
CA ILE A 72 0.29 0.40 -6.18
C ILE A 72 1.23 -0.14 -7.26
N ASN A 73 2.46 -0.49 -6.87
CA ASN A 73 3.43 -1.16 -7.72
C ASN A 73 3.73 -2.55 -7.16
N VAL A 74 3.70 -3.57 -8.02
CA VAL A 74 4.10 -4.93 -7.66
C VAL A 74 5.44 -5.24 -8.30
N TYR A 75 6.35 -5.79 -7.49
CA TYR A 75 7.69 -6.18 -7.94
C TYR A 75 7.80 -7.69 -8.05
N SER A 76 8.73 -8.15 -8.89
CA SER A 76 9.01 -9.57 -9.13
C SER A 76 9.54 -10.32 -7.90
N ASP A 77 9.89 -9.62 -6.83
CA ASP A 77 10.34 -10.18 -5.55
C ASP A 77 9.19 -10.35 -4.53
N SER A 78 7.95 -10.42 -5.01
CA SER A 78 6.73 -10.51 -4.18
C SER A 78 6.57 -9.32 -3.22
N THR A 79 7.19 -8.18 -3.54
CA THR A 79 6.96 -6.93 -2.84
C THR A 79 5.79 -6.18 -3.48
N VAL A 80 4.85 -5.73 -2.67
CA VAL A 80 3.86 -4.71 -3.03
C VAL A 80 4.26 -3.39 -2.40
N HIS A 81 4.37 -2.35 -3.22
CA HIS A 81 4.57 -0.99 -2.78
C HIS A 81 3.30 -0.18 -2.97
N VAL A 82 2.83 0.46 -1.91
CA VAL A 82 1.65 1.32 -1.90
C VAL A 82 2.11 2.73 -1.54
N GLY A 83 1.99 3.66 -2.49
CA GLY A 83 2.25 5.08 -2.33
C GLY A 83 0.95 5.86 -2.21
N ILE A 84 0.75 6.56 -1.10
CA ILE A 84 -0.42 7.41 -0.87
C ILE A 84 0.03 8.86 -0.95
N GLN A 85 -0.49 9.59 -1.94
CA GLN A 85 -0.19 11.01 -2.11
C GLN A 85 -1.12 11.87 -1.26
N GLN A 86 -0.55 12.77 -0.46
CA GLN A 86 -1.29 13.76 0.30
C GLN A 86 -0.75 15.15 -0.05
N LYS A 87 -1.66 16.04 -0.47
CA LYS A 87 -1.33 17.45 -0.67
C LYS A 87 -1.25 18.10 0.71
N THR A 88 -0.05 18.49 1.14
CA THR A 88 0.16 19.04 2.50
C THR A 88 0.03 20.55 2.57
N GLY A 89 0.22 21.28 1.46
CA GLY A 89 -0.01 22.73 1.44
C GLY A 89 0.74 23.47 0.34
N TYR A 90 0.86 24.79 0.52
CA TYR A 90 1.66 25.66 -0.33
C TYR A 90 2.73 26.39 0.49
N VAL A 91 3.97 26.38 0.01
CA VAL A 91 5.07 27.16 0.59
C VAL A 91 5.63 28.05 -0.52
N TYR A 92 5.61 29.37 -0.33
CA TYR A 92 6.02 30.36 -1.34
C TYR A 92 5.43 30.09 -2.75
N ASN A 93 4.11 29.93 -2.84
CA ASN A 93 3.37 29.62 -4.08
C ASN A 93 3.70 28.28 -4.77
N THR A 94 4.49 27.41 -4.13
CA THR A 94 4.78 26.06 -4.63
C THR A 94 3.99 25.04 -3.85
N ALA A 95 3.29 24.12 -4.54
CA ALA A 95 2.59 23.02 -3.90
C ALA A 95 3.63 22.06 -3.29
N VAL A 96 3.46 21.74 -2.00
CA VAL A 96 4.23 20.72 -1.31
C VAL A 96 3.40 19.44 -1.28
N TRP A 97 4.04 18.35 -1.66
CA TRP A 97 3.43 17.03 -1.70
C TRP A 97 4.12 16.12 -0.69
N HIS A 98 3.32 15.41 0.09
CA HIS A 98 3.76 14.38 1.00
C HIS A 98 3.32 13.03 0.45
N TRP A 99 4.22 12.06 0.49
CA TRP A 99 3.97 10.71 0.05
C TRP A 99 4.26 9.77 1.21
N ASP A 100 3.23 9.04 1.62
CA ASP A 100 3.39 7.90 2.52
C ASP A 100 3.58 6.63 1.69
N HIS A 101 4.73 5.98 1.88
CA HIS A 101 5.08 4.76 1.18
C HIS A 101 5.04 3.58 2.14
N LEU A 102 4.27 2.56 1.78
CA LEU A 102 4.23 1.27 2.44
C LEU A 102 4.86 0.24 1.52
N ARG A 103 5.90 -0.44 1.99
CA ARG A 103 6.46 -1.60 1.32
C ARG A 103 6.06 -2.84 2.10
N LEU A 104 5.30 -3.71 1.45
CA LEU A 104 4.82 -4.99 1.98
C LEU A 104 5.57 -6.11 1.26
N ALA A 105 6.38 -6.85 1.99
CA ALA A 105 6.97 -8.09 1.49
C ALA A 105 6.16 -9.27 2.04
N PHE A 106 5.58 -10.05 1.13
CA PHE A 106 4.85 -11.28 1.47
C PHE A 106 5.83 -12.39 1.90
N ASP A 107 5.32 -13.36 2.65
CA ASP A 107 6.10 -14.53 3.05
C ASP A 107 6.72 -15.22 1.81
N PRO A 108 8.00 -15.67 1.86
CA PRO A 108 8.66 -16.34 0.74
C PRO A 108 7.95 -17.61 0.23
N ALA A 109 7.03 -18.17 1.02
CA ALA A 109 6.15 -19.25 0.56
C ALA A 109 5.23 -18.83 -0.59
N TYR A 110 5.01 -17.53 -0.79
CA TYR A 110 4.25 -16.98 -1.90
C TYR A 110 5.16 -16.55 -3.06
N THR A 111 4.92 -17.09 -4.25
CA THR A 111 5.83 -16.97 -5.41
C THR A 111 5.44 -15.89 -6.41
N HIS A 112 4.19 -15.42 -6.36
CA HIS A 112 3.63 -14.47 -7.30
C HIS A 112 2.62 -13.56 -6.61
N VAL A 113 2.61 -12.29 -7.00
CA VAL A 113 1.61 -11.31 -6.57
C VAL A 113 1.15 -10.55 -7.80
N ASP A 114 -0.15 -10.48 -7.99
CA ASP A 114 -0.87 -9.74 -9.02
C ASP A 114 -1.80 -8.73 -8.36
N VAL A 115 -2.01 -7.59 -9.00
CA VAL A 115 -3.00 -6.59 -8.56
C VAL A 115 -3.88 -6.27 -9.75
N THR A 116 -5.17 -6.57 -9.62
CA THR A 116 -6.19 -6.30 -10.65
C THR A 116 -6.99 -5.08 -10.22
N TRP A 117 -7.03 -4.07 -11.08
CA TRP A 117 -7.86 -2.90 -10.88
C TRP A 117 -9.24 -3.15 -11.48
N ASP A 118 -10.27 -2.87 -10.70
CA ASP A 118 -11.63 -2.73 -11.22
C ASP A 118 -11.83 -1.29 -11.74
N ASP A 119 -10.96 -0.88 -12.68
CA ASP A 119 -11.11 0.40 -13.39
C ASP A 119 -12.11 0.27 -14.56
N TRP A 120 -12.66 -0.93 -14.77
CA TRP A 120 -13.51 -1.28 -15.91
C TRP A 120 -14.81 -1.96 -15.45
N ALA A 121 -15.61 -1.25 -14.66
CA ALA A 121 -17.07 -1.33 -14.81
C ALA A 121 -17.54 -0.36 -15.91
N ASP A 122 -16.85 -0.31 -17.05
CA ASP A 122 -17.38 0.26 -18.28
C ASP A 122 -17.86 -0.91 -19.15
N VAL A 123 -19.06 -1.39 -18.83
CA VAL A 123 -19.84 -2.22 -19.76
C VAL A 123 -20.53 -1.25 -20.72
N SER A 124 -19.79 -0.74 -21.70
CA SER A 124 -20.40 -0.13 -22.88
C SER A 124 -20.53 -1.20 -23.96
N THR A 125 -21.76 -1.70 -24.09
CA THR A 125 -22.43 -2.39 -25.21
C THR A 125 -21.64 -2.70 -26.48
#